data_AF-A0A1C5UIF7-F1
#
_entry.id   AF-A0A1C5UIF7-F1
#
_cell.length_a   1.000
_cell.length_b   1.000
_cell.length_c   1.000
_cell.angle_alpha   90.00
_cell.angle_beta   90.00
_cell.angle_gamma   90.00
#
_symmetry.space_group_name_H-M   'P 1'
#
loop_
_entity.id
_entity.type
_entity.pdbx_description
1 polymer ?
#
loop_
_entity_poly.entity_id
_entity_poly.type
_entity_poly.pdbx_seq_one_letter_code
_entity_poly.pdbx_strand_id
1 'polypeptide(L)'
;MKRFFMVLWMTVMIPYVTTLAWTGRIRTDTGAEVPAEEFLTGVVAAEIPAEYGIETLKAQAVLARTYIYRLVDPGLERIREEELDIDCLSMREMEKKWGKEHFREYYGKIRTAVQETEGLVAEYDGELIEPFYCEASAGKTRELATYPYIRSVESPGDLGAGEFLCVRTFTEAEFADKIGRIGGPRPGADGIAEKIQIIERDDAGYVKRVQIGDMDYSGDEVRDSLGLLSSCFHFSSADGKIRVSSKGIGSGYGFSQAGADAMEREQGSEFRELLKYYFQGIEIVKIAE
;
A
#
# COMPACT_ATOMS: atom_id res chain seq x y z
N MET A 1 -68.21 -35.82 -6.84
CA MET A 1 -66.97 -36.62 -6.65
C MET A 1 -65.77 -35.69 -6.77
N LYS A 2 -64.91 -35.66 -5.73
CA LYS A 2 -63.51 -35.12 -5.64
C LYS A 2 -63.32 -33.60 -5.91
N ARG A 3 -63.12 -32.71 -4.93
CA ARG A 3 -61.97 -32.46 -3.99
C ARG A 3 -60.59 -32.39 -4.66
N PHE A 4 -59.93 -31.21 -4.60
CA PHE A 4 -58.52 -30.88 -4.25
C PHE A 4 -58.17 -29.47 -4.82
N PHE A 5 -58.12 -28.38 -4.04
CA PHE A 5 -57.01 -27.79 -3.25
C PHE A 5 -55.74 -27.39 -4.04
N MET A 6 -55.16 -26.24 -3.65
CA MET A 6 -53.77 -25.75 -3.84
C MET A 6 -53.62 -24.63 -4.90
N VAL A 7 -53.60 -23.33 -4.57
CA VAL A 7 -52.65 -22.54 -3.75
C VAL A 7 -51.22 -22.57 -4.31
N LEU A 8 -50.75 -21.39 -4.74
CA LEU A 8 -49.36 -20.93 -4.73
C LEU A 8 -48.34 -21.72 -5.57
N TRP A 9 -48.01 -21.22 -6.76
CA TRP A 9 -46.73 -21.46 -7.42
C TRP A 9 -46.08 -20.11 -7.74
N MET A 10 -45.69 -19.41 -6.67
CA MET A 10 -44.88 -18.19 -6.70
C MET A 10 -43.44 -18.49 -6.24
N THR A 11 -42.91 -19.66 -6.58
CA THR A 11 -41.64 -20.14 -6.00
C THR A 11 -40.83 -21.01 -6.97
N VAL A 12 -40.29 -20.44 -8.05
CA VAL A 12 -39.03 -20.93 -8.67
C VAL A 12 -38.33 -19.79 -9.41
N MET A 13 -38.00 -18.70 -8.73
CA MET A 13 -36.96 -17.73 -9.15
C MET A 13 -36.45 -16.99 -7.90
N ILE A 14 -36.09 -17.75 -6.86
CA ILE A 14 -35.11 -17.25 -5.90
C ILE A 14 -33.78 -17.72 -6.50
N PRO A 15 -33.07 -16.91 -7.31
CA PRO A 15 -31.68 -17.22 -7.56
C PRO A 15 -31.02 -17.36 -6.19
N TYR A 16 -30.19 -18.39 -6.04
CA TYR A 16 -29.39 -18.67 -4.87
C TYR A 16 -28.65 -17.39 -4.43
N VAL A 17 -29.29 -16.59 -3.58
CA VAL A 17 -28.64 -15.60 -2.75
C VAL A 17 -28.10 -16.41 -1.58
N THR A 18 -27.03 -17.15 -1.80
CA THR A 18 -26.10 -17.46 -0.72
C THR A 18 -25.31 -16.18 -0.50
N THR A 19 -25.95 -15.16 0.08
CA THR A 19 -25.23 -14.15 0.84
C THR A 19 -24.73 -14.87 2.07
N LEU A 20 -23.58 -15.52 1.95
CA LEU A 20 -22.79 -15.82 3.13
C LEU A 20 -22.37 -14.44 3.67
N ALA A 21 -22.99 -14.03 4.77
CA ALA A 21 -22.67 -12.78 5.43
C ALA A 21 -21.32 -12.95 6.10
N TRP A 22 -20.32 -12.20 5.64
CA TRP A 22 -19.02 -12.16 6.30
C TRP A 22 -19.23 -11.63 7.73
N THR A 23 -18.76 -12.38 8.72
CA THR A 23 -19.10 -12.15 10.13
C THR A 23 -18.41 -10.95 10.77
N GLY A 24 -17.62 -10.19 10.01
CA GLY A 24 -16.80 -9.11 10.56
C GLY A 24 -15.68 -9.59 11.46
N ARG A 25 -15.22 -10.85 11.32
CA ARG A 25 -14.20 -11.45 12.19
C ARG A 25 -13.00 -11.99 11.42
N ILE A 26 -11.82 -11.80 12.01
CA ILE A 26 -10.53 -12.27 11.50
C ILE A 26 -9.96 -13.28 12.50
N ARG A 27 -9.43 -14.38 11.98
CA ARG A 27 -8.72 -15.37 12.78
C ARG A 27 -7.23 -15.07 12.73
N THR A 28 -6.67 -14.70 13.87
CA THR A 28 -5.25 -14.36 14.02
C THR A 28 -4.37 -15.61 14.00
N ASP A 29 -3.06 -15.44 13.84
CA ASP A 29 -2.06 -16.52 13.87
C ASP A 29 -2.08 -17.32 15.18
N THR A 30 -2.46 -16.66 16.28
CA THR A 30 -2.64 -17.28 17.60
C THR A 30 -3.91 -18.13 17.71
N GLY A 31 -4.72 -18.17 16.66
CA GLY A 31 -5.99 -18.87 16.58
C GLY A 31 -7.15 -18.14 17.25
N ALA A 32 -6.95 -16.90 17.72
CA ALA A 32 -8.00 -16.08 18.31
C ALA A 32 -8.88 -15.45 17.22
N GLU A 33 -10.15 -15.18 17.56
CA GLU A 33 -11.08 -14.49 16.66
C GLU A 33 -11.31 -13.07 17.16
N VAL A 34 -10.89 -12.09 16.36
CA VAL A 34 -11.01 -10.67 16.67
C VAL A 34 -11.99 -10.00 15.70
N PRO A 35 -12.76 -8.98 16.15
CA PRO A 35 -13.50 -8.13 15.23
C PRO A 35 -12.56 -7.51 14.20
N ALA A 36 -12.98 -7.43 12.94
CA ALA A 36 -12.18 -6.87 11.85
C ALA A 36 -11.81 -5.41 12.10
N GLU A 37 -12.66 -4.63 12.77
CA GLU A 37 -12.36 -3.25 13.16
C GLU A 37 -11.27 -3.17 14.25
N GLU A 38 -11.17 -4.16 15.14
CA GLU A 38 -10.06 -4.24 16.11
C GLU A 38 -8.76 -4.62 15.41
N PHE A 39 -8.83 -5.59 14.50
CA PHE A 39 -7.69 -5.97 13.64
C PHE A 39 -7.22 -4.79 12.78
N LEU A 40 -8.14 -4.02 12.21
CA LEU A 40 -7.85 -2.87 11.36
C LEU A 40 -7.10 -1.77 12.12
N THR A 41 -7.36 -1.60 13.43
CA THR A 41 -6.57 -0.69 14.28
C THR A 41 -5.10 -1.13 14.33
N GLY A 42 -4.87 -2.45 14.41
CA GLY A 42 -3.56 -3.09 14.32
C GLY A 42 -2.84 -2.83 13.01
N VAL A 43 -3.56 -3.00 11.90
CA VAL A 43 -3.07 -2.76 10.54
C VAL A 43 -2.71 -1.30 10.33
N VAL A 44 -3.62 -0.36 10.62
CA VAL A 44 -3.33 1.08 10.44
C VAL A 44 -2.13 1.50 11.30
N ALA A 45 -1.99 0.97 12.52
CA ALA A 45 -0.83 1.25 13.36
C ALA A 45 0.50 0.69 12.80
N ALA A 46 0.45 -0.38 12.01
CA ALA A 46 1.61 -0.95 11.34
C ALA A 46 2.03 -0.08 10.14
N GLU A 47 1.05 0.31 9.33
CA GLU A 47 1.22 0.80 7.96
C GLU A 47 1.48 2.30 7.81
N ILE A 48 1.01 3.14 8.74
CA ILE A 48 1.10 4.61 8.62
C ILE A 48 1.57 5.26 9.94
N PRO A 49 2.38 6.34 9.90
CA PRO A 49 2.76 7.06 11.10
C PRO A 49 1.55 7.54 11.90
N ALA A 50 1.55 7.25 13.20
CA ALA A 50 0.43 7.60 14.07
C ALA A 50 0.37 9.10 14.34
N GLU A 51 1.41 9.85 14.00
CA GLU A 51 1.51 11.31 14.07
C GLU A 51 0.66 12.01 13.02
N TYR A 52 0.38 11.34 11.89
CA TYR A 52 -0.36 11.93 10.78
C TYR A 52 -1.77 12.35 11.17
N GLY A 53 -2.32 13.29 10.39
CA GLY A 53 -3.63 13.87 10.60
C GLY A 53 -4.76 12.83 10.60
N ILE A 54 -5.87 13.18 11.25
CA ILE A 54 -6.97 12.25 11.46
C ILE A 54 -7.63 11.86 10.13
N GLU A 55 -7.70 12.77 9.15
CA GLU A 55 -8.31 12.51 7.85
C GLU A 55 -7.43 11.58 7.00
N THR A 56 -6.10 11.69 7.13
CA THR A 56 -5.14 10.79 6.51
C THR A 56 -5.21 9.38 7.12
N LEU A 57 -5.34 9.29 8.45
CA LEU A 57 -5.57 8.00 9.13
C LEU A 57 -6.90 7.37 8.75
N LYS A 58 -7.97 8.16 8.56
CA LYS A 58 -9.26 7.69 8.05
C LYS A 58 -9.14 7.15 6.62
N ALA A 59 -8.41 7.85 5.75
CA ALA A 59 -8.15 7.38 4.39
C ALA A 59 -7.40 6.03 4.42
N GLN A 60 -6.35 5.90 5.22
CA GLN A 60 -5.63 4.63 5.39
C GLN A 60 -6.56 3.51 5.92
N ALA A 61 -7.44 3.80 6.87
CA ALA A 61 -8.40 2.83 7.38
C ALA A 61 -9.36 2.32 6.28
N VAL A 62 -9.87 3.21 5.43
CA VAL A 62 -10.70 2.82 4.27
C VAL A 62 -9.93 1.97 3.28
N LEU A 63 -8.67 2.31 2.97
CA LEU A 63 -7.83 1.53 2.05
C LEU A 63 -7.53 0.13 2.59
N ALA A 64 -7.07 0.04 3.84
CA ALA A 64 -6.79 -1.23 4.49
C ALA A 64 -8.06 -2.11 4.61
N ARG A 65 -9.22 -1.51 4.93
CA ARG A 65 -10.51 -2.23 4.93
C ARG A 65 -10.87 -2.75 3.55
N THR A 66 -10.73 -1.91 2.52
CA THR A 66 -11.01 -2.29 1.13
C THR A 66 -10.15 -3.48 0.70
N TYR A 67 -8.85 -3.45 1.02
CA TYR A 67 -7.93 -4.56 0.73
C TYR A 67 -8.35 -5.86 1.44
N ILE A 68 -8.59 -5.80 2.75
CA ILE A 68 -9.03 -6.98 3.52
C ILE A 68 -10.31 -7.56 2.92
N TYR A 69 -11.29 -6.72 2.56
CA TYR A 69 -12.59 -7.17 2.07
C TYR A 69 -12.51 -7.70 0.63
N ARG A 70 -11.59 -7.18 -0.17
CA ARG A 70 -11.27 -7.72 -1.50
C ARG A 70 -10.70 -9.14 -1.44
N LEU A 71 -10.02 -9.49 -0.35
CA LEU A 71 -9.51 -10.85 -0.10
C LEU A 71 -10.57 -11.79 0.51
N VAL A 72 -11.72 -11.26 0.97
CA VAL A 72 -12.82 -12.10 1.45
C VAL A 72 -13.46 -12.79 0.25
N ASP A 73 -13.27 -14.11 0.12
CA ASP A 73 -14.09 -14.93 -0.76
C ASP A 73 -15.55 -14.86 -0.26
N PRO A 74 -16.55 -14.56 -1.11
CA PRO A 74 -17.97 -14.61 -0.74
C PRO A 74 -18.42 -15.95 -0.13
N GLY A 75 -17.66 -17.04 -0.34
CA GLY A 75 -17.87 -18.35 0.28
C GLY A 75 -17.16 -18.59 1.62
N LEU A 76 -16.34 -17.65 2.09
CA LEU A 76 -15.61 -17.75 3.36
C LEU A 76 -16.27 -16.90 4.44
N GLU A 77 -16.66 -17.52 5.55
CA GLU A 77 -17.16 -16.79 6.73
C GLU A 77 -16.06 -15.99 7.46
N ARG A 78 -14.77 -16.30 7.18
CA ARG A 78 -13.56 -15.85 7.93
C ARG A 78 -12.32 -15.84 7.03
N ILE A 79 -11.38 -14.94 7.29
CA ILE A 79 -10.03 -14.91 6.69
C ILE A 79 -8.98 -15.21 7.77
N ARG A 80 -7.90 -15.91 7.39
CA ARG A 80 -6.72 -16.10 8.23
C ARG A 80 -5.72 -14.95 8.03
N GLU A 81 -5.12 -14.47 9.11
CA GLU A 81 -4.13 -13.38 9.06
C GLU A 81 -2.96 -13.67 8.11
N GLU A 82 -2.48 -14.92 8.04
CA GLU A 82 -1.39 -15.31 7.13
C GLU A 82 -1.77 -15.22 5.63
N GLU A 83 -3.07 -15.17 5.31
CA GLU A 83 -3.57 -15.01 3.93
C GLU A 83 -3.66 -13.55 3.50
N LEU A 84 -3.53 -12.60 4.43
CA LEU A 84 -3.69 -11.17 4.15
C LEU A 84 -2.40 -10.53 3.61
N ASP A 85 -1.23 -11.12 3.86
CA ASP A 85 0.08 -10.51 3.54
C ASP A 85 0.15 -9.04 3.99
N ILE A 86 -0.36 -8.76 5.21
CA ILE A 86 -0.42 -7.42 5.80
C ILE A 86 0.12 -7.46 7.22
N ASP A 87 0.92 -6.46 7.59
CA ASP A 87 1.43 -6.36 8.96
C ASP A 87 0.32 -5.89 9.90
N CYS A 88 0.22 -6.53 11.06
CA CYS A 88 -0.72 -6.15 12.11
C CYS A 88 0.00 -6.08 13.46
N LEU A 89 -0.03 -4.91 14.10
CA LEU A 89 0.58 -4.76 15.43
C LEU A 89 -0.40 -5.13 16.53
N SER A 90 0.04 -5.97 17.47
CA SER A 90 -0.65 -6.13 18.74
C SER A 90 -0.56 -4.86 19.60
N MET A 91 -1.47 -4.68 20.57
CA MET A 91 -1.39 -3.58 21.53
C MET A 91 -0.03 -3.48 22.23
N ARG A 92 0.62 -4.62 22.52
CA ARG A 92 1.95 -4.66 23.16
C ARG A 92 3.04 -4.14 22.21
N GLU A 93 2.96 -4.46 20.93
CA GLU A 93 3.91 -3.97 19.93
C GLU A 93 3.71 -2.49 19.66
N MET A 94 2.47 -2.01 19.62
CA MET A 94 2.16 -0.59 19.58
C MET A 94 2.72 0.17 20.80
N GLU A 95 2.52 -0.34 22.01
CA GLU A 95 3.07 0.27 23.23
C GLU A 95 4.61 0.30 23.20
N LYS A 96 5.24 -0.73 22.64
CA LYS A 96 6.69 -0.76 22.43
C LYS A 96 7.14 0.23 21.34
N LYS A 97 6.40 0.35 20.24
CA LYS A 97 6.69 1.24 19.10
C LYS A 97 6.62 2.71 19.50
N TRP A 98 5.56 3.10 20.20
CA TRP A 98 5.29 4.50 20.56
C TRP A 98 5.77 4.91 21.95
N GLY A 99 6.09 3.93 22.80
CA GLY A 99 6.37 4.15 24.20
C GLY A 99 5.10 4.48 25.01
N LYS A 100 5.21 4.32 26.34
CA LYS A 100 4.08 4.51 27.26
C LYS A 100 3.47 5.91 27.24
N GLU A 101 4.29 6.91 26.90
CA GLU A 101 3.89 8.31 26.87
C GLU A 101 2.89 8.60 25.75
N HIS A 102 3.19 8.16 24.52
CA HIS A 102 2.37 8.44 23.35
C HIS A 102 1.35 7.35 23.03
N PHE A 103 1.51 6.13 23.59
CA PHE A 103 0.66 4.99 23.27
C PHE A 103 -0.84 5.31 23.35
N ARG A 104 -1.29 5.90 24.45
CA ARG A 104 -2.73 6.17 24.67
C ARG A 104 -3.30 7.16 23.66
N GLU A 105 -2.51 8.17 23.30
CA GLU A 105 -2.91 9.20 22.33
C GLU A 105 -3.01 8.60 20.93
N TYR A 106 -1.92 7.97 20.47
CA TYR A 106 -1.82 7.40 19.12
C TYR A 106 -2.81 6.26 18.90
N TYR A 107 -2.93 5.35 19.86
CA TYR A 107 -3.94 4.29 19.82
C TYR A 107 -5.36 4.88 19.77
N GLY A 108 -5.64 5.90 20.59
CA GLY A 108 -6.93 6.57 20.61
C GLY A 108 -7.27 7.23 19.27
N LYS A 109 -6.29 7.91 18.65
CA LYS A 109 -6.46 8.58 17.36
C LYS A 109 -6.72 7.59 16.22
N ILE A 110 -5.92 6.54 16.11
CA ILE A 110 -6.11 5.49 15.09
C ILE A 110 -7.44 4.78 15.27
N ARG A 111 -7.79 4.39 16.51
CA ARG A 111 -9.09 3.77 16.79
C ARG A 111 -10.25 4.67 16.39
N THR A 112 -10.14 5.99 16.63
CA THR A 112 -11.15 6.96 16.21
C THR A 112 -11.27 7.01 14.69
N ALA A 113 -10.16 7.03 13.95
CA ALA A 113 -10.17 7.00 12.49
C ALA A 113 -10.85 5.74 11.92
N VAL A 114 -10.56 4.58 12.52
CA VAL A 114 -11.18 3.30 12.17
C VAL A 114 -12.70 3.35 12.42
N GLN A 115 -13.11 3.78 13.62
CA GLN A 115 -14.52 3.86 14.02
C GLN A 115 -15.33 4.84 13.16
N GLU A 116 -14.79 6.03 12.87
CA GLU A 116 -15.49 7.03 12.07
C GLU A 116 -15.60 6.66 10.58
N THR A 117 -14.86 5.64 10.14
CA THR A 117 -14.92 5.07 8.78
C THR A 117 -15.50 3.66 8.74
N GLU A 118 -16.17 3.22 9.81
CA GLU A 118 -16.72 1.88 9.93
C GLU A 118 -17.63 1.51 8.73
N GLY A 119 -17.28 0.39 8.11
CA GLY A 119 -17.95 -0.15 6.92
C GLY A 119 -17.72 0.63 5.63
N LEU A 120 -16.89 1.68 5.63
CA LEU A 120 -16.56 2.42 4.41
C LEU A 120 -15.42 1.75 3.64
N VAL A 121 -15.66 1.55 2.35
CA VAL A 121 -14.72 0.96 1.39
C VAL A 121 -14.70 1.79 0.09
N ALA A 122 -13.66 1.60 -0.72
CA ALA A 122 -13.50 2.25 -2.00
C ALA A 122 -13.82 1.30 -3.16
N GLU A 123 -14.68 1.74 -4.08
CA GLU A 123 -15.09 0.98 -5.26
C GLU A 123 -14.80 1.74 -6.54
N TYR A 124 -14.56 1.01 -7.62
CA TYR A 124 -14.52 1.51 -8.99
C TYR A 124 -15.36 0.59 -9.86
N ASP A 125 -16.34 1.15 -10.58
CA ASP A 125 -17.28 0.39 -11.42
C ASP A 125 -18.02 -0.74 -10.68
N GLY A 126 -18.35 -0.51 -9.40
CA GLY A 126 -19.06 -1.46 -8.54
C GLY A 126 -18.21 -2.61 -7.99
N GLU A 127 -16.89 -2.58 -8.19
CA GLU A 127 -15.94 -3.54 -7.61
C GLU A 127 -14.97 -2.87 -6.63
N LEU A 128 -14.61 -3.55 -5.55
CA LEU A 128 -13.61 -3.07 -4.59
C LEU A 128 -12.26 -2.86 -5.28
N ILE A 129 -11.68 -1.68 -5.09
CA ILE A 129 -10.39 -1.36 -5.70
C ILE A 129 -9.26 -2.18 -5.07
N GLU A 130 -8.20 -2.43 -5.84
CA GLU A 130 -6.86 -2.72 -5.33
C GLU A 130 -6.22 -1.41 -4.81
N PRO A 131 -6.10 -1.21 -3.49
CA PRO A 131 -5.79 0.09 -2.91
C PRO A 131 -4.28 0.26 -2.70
N PHE A 132 -3.52 0.46 -3.77
CA PHE A 132 -2.08 0.71 -3.66
C PHE A 132 -1.77 1.96 -2.83
N TYR A 133 -0.76 1.89 -1.98
CA TYR A 133 -0.22 3.04 -1.25
C TYR A 133 1.30 2.93 -1.06
N CYS A 134 1.92 4.05 -0.70
CA CYS A 134 3.32 4.13 -0.32
C CYS A 134 3.53 5.23 0.72
N GLU A 135 4.63 5.15 1.48
CA GLU A 135 4.95 6.17 2.49
C GLU A 135 5.13 7.56 1.85
N ALA A 136 5.89 7.64 0.76
CA ALA A 136 6.04 8.88 -0.01
C ALA A 136 6.32 8.58 -1.49
N SER A 137 5.60 9.20 -2.42
CA SER A 137 6.00 9.14 -3.83
C SER A 137 7.26 9.97 -4.08
N ALA A 138 7.79 9.99 -5.31
CA ALA A 138 8.94 10.84 -5.67
C ALA A 138 8.57 12.32 -5.93
N GLY A 139 7.45 12.77 -5.36
CA GLY A 139 6.81 14.07 -5.61
C GLY A 139 5.65 14.00 -6.62
N LYS A 140 5.47 12.85 -7.28
CA LYS A 140 4.38 12.54 -8.20
C LYS A 140 4.15 11.03 -8.17
N THR A 141 2.88 10.61 -8.12
CA THR A 141 2.53 9.18 -8.13
C THR A 141 2.65 8.60 -9.53
N ARG A 142 2.82 7.28 -9.60
CA ARG A 142 2.91 6.50 -10.83
C ARG A 142 1.53 6.10 -11.32
N GLU A 143 1.42 5.90 -12.62
CA GLU A 143 0.23 5.32 -13.26
C GLU A 143 0.38 3.81 -13.44
N LEU A 144 -0.74 3.08 -13.40
CA LEU A 144 -0.76 1.65 -13.68
C LEU A 144 -1.95 1.31 -14.56
N ALA A 145 -1.71 1.10 -15.86
CA ALA A 145 -2.76 0.96 -16.87
C ALA A 145 -3.78 -0.18 -16.59
N THR A 146 -3.35 -1.23 -15.88
CA THR A 146 -4.21 -2.34 -15.43
C THR A 146 -5.31 -1.90 -14.47
N TYR A 147 -5.11 -0.77 -13.77
CA TYR A 147 -6.04 -0.21 -12.78
C TYR A 147 -6.40 1.24 -13.18
N PRO A 148 -7.55 1.47 -13.84
CA PRO A 148 -7.90 2.78 -14.43
C PRO A 148 -7.99 3.95 -13.44
N TYR A 149 -8.19 3.63 -12.15
CA TYR A 149 -8.22 4.56 -11.03
C TYR A 149 -6.84 4.87 -10.44
N ILE A 150 -5.76 4.21 -10.87
CA ILE A 150 -4.37 4.50 -10.47
C ILE A 150 -3.73 5.35 -11.57
N ARG A 151 -3.91 6.67 -11.49
CA ARG A 151 -3.25 7.63 -12.38
C ARG A 151 -2.21 8.46 -11.65
N SER A 152 -1.30 9.01 -12.44
CA SER A 152 -0.27 9.91 -11.95
C SER A 152 -0.86 11.24 -11.51
N VAL A 153 -0.68 11.58 -10.23
CA VAL A 153 -1.04 12.88 -9.64
C VAL A 153 0.17 13.50 -8.95
N GLU A 154 0.22 14.83 -8.91
CA GLU A 154 1.26 15.54 -8.17
C GLU A 154 1.12 15.29 -6.66
N SER A 155 2.22 15.19 -5.94
CA SER A 155 2.23 14.97 -4.50
C SER A 155 3.36 15.77 -3.85
N PRO A 156 3.30 17.11 -3.89
CA PRO A 156 4.39 17.97 -3.44
C PRO A 156 4.68 17.83 -1.95
N GLY A 157 3.71 17.40 -1.15
CA GLY A 157 3.85 17.14 0.27
C GLY A 157 4.87 16.04 0.61
N ASP A 158 5.16 15.15 -0.32
CA ASP A 158 6.10 14.02 -0.13
C ASP A 158 7.51 14.49 0.24
N LEU A 159 7.90 15.68 -0.21
CA LEU A 159 9.19 16.31 0.11
C LEU A 159 9.42 16.48 1.62
N GLY A 160 8.35 16.49 2.41
CA GLY A 160 8.40 16.56 3.87
C GLY A 160 8.70 15.22 4.56
N ALA A 161 8.69 14.09 3.85
CA ALA A 161 9.00 12.79 4.43
C ALA A 161 10.48 12.69 4.84
N GLY A 162 10.76 12.09 6.01
CA GLY A 162 12.07 12.14 6.65
C GLY A 162 13.23 11.59 5.78
N GLU A 163 13.04 10.43 5.16
CA GLU A 163 14.02 9.82 4.26
C GLU A 163 13.69 10.02 2.76
N PHE A 164 12.95 11.10 2.42
CA PHE A 164 12.52 11.37 1.05
C PHE A 164 13.68 11.32 0.04
N LEU A 165 14.85 11.87 0.40
CA LEU A 165 16.07 11.76 -0.40
C LEU A 165 17.09 10.89 0.31
N CYS A 166 17.36 9.72 -0.26
CA CYS A 166 18.30 8.76 0.27
C CYS A 166 19.52 8.62 -0.65
N VAL A 167 20.71 8.58 -0.06
CA VAL A 167 21.96 8.37 -0.78
C VAL A 167 22.66 7.15 -0.20
N ARG A 168 23.03 6.23 -1.09
CA ARG A 168 23.90 5.09 -0.78
C ARG A 168 25.16 5.17 -1.63
N THR A 169 26.28 4.74 -1.08
CA THR A 169 27.56 4.75 -1.77
C THR A 169 28.19 3.37 -1.65
N PHE A 170 28.68 2.85 -2.77
CA PHE A 170 29.30 1.53 -2.87
C PHE A 170 30.66 1.65 -3.54
N THR A 171 31.60 0.81 -3.13
CA THR A 171 32.73 0.47 -4.00
C THR A 171 32.24 -0.33 -5.21
N GLU A 172 33.00 -0.36 -6.30
CA GLU A 172 32.65 -1.16 -7.48
C GLU A 172 32.50 -2.66 -7.14
N ALA A 173 33.35 -3.17 -6.24
CA ALA A 173 33.30 -4.56 -5.80
C ALA A 173 32.02 -4.89 -5.02
N GLU A 174 31.61 -4.03 -4.08
CA GLU A 174 30.36 -4.19 -3.32
C GLU A 174 29.13 -4.06 -4.21
N PHE A 175 29.16 -3.12 -5.15
CA PHE A 175 28.07 -2.93 -6.11
C PHE A 175 27.90 -4.16 -6.99
N ALA A 176 28.98 -4.65 -7.61
CA ALA A 176 28.97 -5.86 -8.42
C ALA A 176 28.52 -7.10 -7.63
N ASP A 177 28.90 -7.20 -6.34
CA ASP A 177 28.46 -8.27 -5.45
C ASP A 177 26.95 -8.25 -5.22
N LYS A 178 26.40 -7.09 -4.88
CA LYS A 178 24.97 -6.91 -4.65
C LYS A 178 24.16 -7.20 -5.91
N ILE A 179 24.54 -6.61 -7.05
CA ILE A 179 23.84 -6.84 -8.33
C ILE A 179 23.90 -8.32 -8.72
N GLY A 180 25.04 -9.00 -8.52
CA GLY A 180 25.17 -10.43 -8.79
C GLY A 180 24.27 -11.34 -7.95
N ARG A 181 23.65 -10.84 -6.87
CA ARG A 181 22.67 -11.58 -6.07
C ARG A 181 21.24 -11.53 -6.59
N ILE A 182 20.93 -10.63 -7.53
CA ILE A 182 19.62 -10.57 -8.19
C ILE A 182 19.40 -11.84 -9.04
N GLY A 183 20.46 -12.32 -9.69
CA GLY A 183 20.44 -13.49 -10.55
C GLY A 183 21.29 -13.27 -11.82
N GLY A 184 21.70 -14.36 -12.47
CA GLY A 184 22.52 -14.30 -13.69
C GLY A 184 24.03 -14.16 -13.44
N PRO A 185 24.83 -13.96 -14.52
CA PRO A 185 26.28 -13.78 -14.39
C PRO A 185 26.61 -12.52 -13.61
N ARG A 186 27.42 -12.67 -12.55
CA ARG A 186 27.90 -11.52 -11.77
C ARG A 186 28.66 -10.57 -12.70
N PRO A 187 28.30 -9.27 -12.75
CA PRO A 187 29.03 -8.32 -13.56
C PRO A 187 30.46 -8.14 -13.02
N GLY A 188 31.43 -7.95 -13.91
CA GLY A 188 32.81 -7.67 -13.50
C GLY A 188 32.88 -6.34 -12.74
N ALA A 189 33.64 -6.29 -11.65
CA ALA A 189 33.73 -5.10 -10.80
C ALA A 189 34.49 -3.95 -11.50
N ASP A 190 35.59 -4.26 -12.19
CA ASP A 190 36.48 -3.25 -12.75
C ASP A 190 35.77 -2.39 -13.81
N GLY A 191 35.63 -1.09 -13.50
CA GLY A 191 34.99 -0.11 -14.38
C GLY A 191 33.48 -0.31 -14.52
N ILE A 192 32.83 -1.02 -13.59
CA ILE A 192 31.38 -1.22 -13.63
C ILE A 192 30.62 0.10 -13.53
N ALA A 193 31.18 1.12 -12.88
CA ALA A 193 30.56 2.45 -12.79
C ALA A 193 30.30 3.08 -14.17
N GLU A 194 31.15 2.80 -15.16
CA GLU A 194 31.04 3.31 -16.54
C GLU A 194 30.08 2.49 -17.40
N LYS A 195 29.64 1.33 -16.89
CA LYS A 195 28.78 0.36 -17.60
C LYS A 195 27.35 0.34 -17.05
N ILE A 196 26.93 1.42 -16.41
CA ILE A 196 25.56 1.58 -15.90
C ILE A 196 24.81 2.53 -16.82
N GLN A 197 23.70 2.06 -17.39
CA GLN A 197 22.85 2.86 -18.25
C GLN A 197 21.38 2.69 -17.85
N ILE A 198 20.73 3.77 -17.42
CA ILE A 198 19.27 3.76 -17.21
C ILE A 198 18.61 3.82 -18.59
N ILE A 199 17.89 2.76 -18.94
CA ILE A 199 17.30 2.59 -20.28
C ILE A 199 15.92 3.20 -20.34
N GLU A 200 15.12 3.06 -19.28
CA GLU A 200 13.73 3.51 -19.27
C GLU A 200 13.30 3.98 -17.89
N ARG A 201 12.50 5.06 -17.87
CA ARG A 201 11.75 5.53 -16.72
C ARG A 201 10.28 5.68 -17.08
N ASP A 202 9.40 5.60 -16.09
CA ASP A 202 8.05 6.14 -16.27
C ASP A 202 8.00 7.67 -16.12
N ASP A 203 6.81 8.22 -16.38
CA ASP A 203 6.55 9.66 -16.35
C ASP A 203 6.64 10.27 -14.94
N ALA A 204 6.68 9.45 -13.89
CA ALA A 204 6.93 9.88 -12.51
C ALA A 204 8.43 9.77 -12.13
N GLY A 205 9.28 9.27 -13.04
CA GLY A 205 10.73 9.20 -12.88
C GLY A 205 11.26 7.90 -12.28
N TYR A 206 10.40 6.92 -12.00
CA TYR A 206 10.83 5.61 -11.48
C TYR A 206 11.49 4.80 -12.60
N VAL A 207 12.62 4.16 -12.29
CA VAL A 207 13.37 3.36 -13.25
C VAL A 207 12.60 2.09 -13.56
N LYS A 208 12.25 1.87 -14.83
CA LYS A 208 11.63 0.64 -15.32
C LYS A 208 12.68 -0.39 -15.73
N ARG A 209 13.74 0.07 -16.40
CA ARG A 209 14.84 -0.78 -16.89
C ARG A 209 16.17 -0.07 -16.78
N VAL A 210 17.17 -0.79 -16.29
CA VAL A 210 18.56 -0.37 -16.21
C VAL A 210 19.46 -1.50 -16.70
N GLN A 211 20.44 -1.14 -17.52
CA GLN A 211 21.51 -2.03 -17.94
C GLN A 211 22.71 -1.83 -17.02
N ILE A 212 23.25 -2.92 -16.47
CA ILE A 212 24.45 -2.92 -15.63
C ILE A 212 25.40 -3.99 -16.16
N GLY A 213 26.49 -3.55 -16.80
CA GLY A 213 27.32 -4.43 -17.61
C GLY A 213 26.54 -4.91 -18.84
N ASP A 214 26.48 -6.22 -19.05
CA ASP A 214 25.79 -6.83 -20.21
C ASP A 214 24.36 -7.30 -19.88
N MET A 215 23.88 -7.03 -18.66
CA MET A 215 22.60 -7.54 -18.15
C MET A 215 21.61 -6.40 -17.93
N ASP A 216 20.35 -6.67 -18.26
CA ASP A 216 19.21 -5.81 -17.96
C ASP A 216 18.54 -6.21 -16.66
N TYR A 217 18.16 -5.21 -15.86
CA TYR A 217 17.43 -5.36 -14.60
C TYR A 217 16.26 -4.38 -14.57
N SER A 218 15.21 -4.74 -13.85
CA SER A 218 14.17 -3.80 -13.44
C SER A 218 14.67 -2.83 -12.37
N GLY A 219 14.03 -1.68 -12.23
CA GLY A 219 14.37 -0.76 -11.14
C GLY A 219 14.07 -1.34 -9.76
N ASP A 220 13.04 -2.18 -9.61
CA ASP A 220 12.66 -2.76 -8.32
C ASP A 220 13.67 -3.83 -7.87
N GLU A 221 14.18 -4.67 -8.79
CA GLU A 221 15.27 -5.60 -8.48
C GLU A 221 16.53 -4.88 -7.97
N VAL A 222 16.88 -3.76 -8.61
CA VAL A 222 18.03 -2.95 -8.20
C VAL A 222 17.77 -2.21 -6.89
N ARG A 223 16.56 -1.69 -6.68
CA ARG A 223 16.13 -1.09 -5.41
C ARG A 223 16.34 -2.06 -4.26
N ASP A 224 15.81 -3.27 -4.39
CA ASP A 224 15.82 -4.28 -3.34
C ASP A 224 17.26 -4.76 -3.05
N SER A 225 18.04 -5.04 -4.11
CA SER A 225 19.43 -5.48 -3.98
C SER A 225 20.36 -4.45 -3.31
N LEU A 226 20.18 -3.17 -3.66
CA LEU A 226 21.00 -2.08 -3.14
C LEU A 226 20.47 -1.52 -1.81
N GLY A 227 19.27 -1.91 -1.37
CA GLY A 227 18.63 -1.37 -0.16
C GLY A 227 18.27 0.11 -0.32
N LEU A 228 17.71 0.47 -1.48
CA LEU A 228 17.15 1.79 -1.75
C LEU A 228 15.69 1.83 -1.28
N LEU A 229 15.18 3.03 -1.00
CA LEU A 229 13.81 3.21 -0.54
C LEU A 229 12.79 3.24 -1.69
N SER A 230 13.24 3.47 -2.92
CA SER A 230 12.39 3.47 -4.12
C SER A 230 13.19 3.11 -5.37
N SER A 231 12.48 2.77 -6.46
CA SER A 231 13.08 2.61 -7.78
C SER A 231 13.23 3.95 -8.55
N CYS A 232 12.89 5.09 -7.92
CA CYS A 232 13.19 6.42 -8.46
C CYS A 232 14.60 6.86 -8.06
N PHE A 233 15.61 6.26 -8.70
CA PHE A 233 17.02 6.54 -8.41
C PHE A 233 17.83 7.08 -9.59
N HIS A 234 19.02 7.59 -9.29
CA HIS A 234 20.04 8.03 -10.24
C HIS A 234 21.42 7.59 -9.76
N PHE A 235 22.30 7.25 -10.71
CA PHE A 235 23.68 6.88 -10.46
C PHE A 235 24.62 8.03 -10.79
N SER A 236 25.60 8.25 -9.93
CA SER A 236 26.77 9.07 -10.22
C SER A 236 28.03 8.35 -9.76
N SER A 237 29.17 8.67 -10.38
CA SER A 237 30.47 8.16 -9.96
C SER A 237 31.33 9.31 -9.46
N ALA A 238 31.97 9.11 -8.31
CA ALA A 238 32.96 10.02 -7.75
C ALA A 238 34.00 9.21 -6.96
N ASP A 239 35.28 9.54 -7.12
CA ASP A 239 36.39 8.96 -6.36
C ASP A 239 36.45 7.41 -6.39
N GLY A 240 36.13 6.81 -7.55
CA GLY A 240 36.12 5.35 -7.71
C GLY A 240 34.99 4.64 -6.95
N LYS A 241 33.93 5.39 -6.58
CA LYS A 241 32.74 4.86 -5.91
C LYS A 241 31.48 5.16 -6.73
N ILE A 242 30.49 4.28 -6.60
CA ILE A 242 29.17 4.43 -7.20
C ILE A 242 28.24 5.00 -6.14
N ARG A 243 27.73 6.19 -6.40
CA ARG A 243 26.73 6.86 -5.57
C ARG A 243 25.36 6.72 -6.21
N VAL A 244 24.41 6.23 -5.43
CA VAL A 244 23.02 6.03 -5.83
C VAL A 244 22.15 6.95 -5.00
N SER A 245 21.46 7.90 -5.64
CA SER A 245 20.50 8.78 -4.99
C SER A 245 19.09 8.36 -5.38
N SER A 246 18.25 7.98 -4.41
CA SER A 246 16.83 7.67 -4.60
C SER A 246 15.92 8.75 -4.00
N LYS A 247 14.74 8.93 -4.60
CA LYS A 247 13.68 9.85 -4.14
C LYS A 247 12.40 9.09 -3.84
N GLY A 248 11.68 9.49 -2.79
CA GLY A 248 10.47 8.80 -2.34
C GLY A 248 10.78 7.47 -1.64
N ILE A 249 9.72 6.89 -1.07
CA ILE A 249 9.74 5.72 -0.19
C ILE A 249 8.56 4.82 -0.59
N GLY A 250 8.88 3.65 -1.14
CA GLY A 250 7.92 2.66 -1.61
C GLY A 250 7.74 2.64 -3.14
N SER A 251 6.62 2.06 -3.56
CA SER A 251 6.34 1.74 -4.96
C SER A 251 6.00 2.96 -5.82
N GLY A 252 5.47 4.02 -5.21
CA GLY A 252 4.98 5.23 -5.88
C GLY A 252 3.58 5.13 -6.47
N TYR A 253 2.85 4.01 -6.29
CA TYR A 253 1.50 3.85 -6.81
C TYR A 253 0.43 4.25 -5.79
N GLY A 254 -0.66 4.85 -6.28
CA GLY A 254 -1.86 5.13 -5.48
C GLY A 254 -1.64 6.20 -4.41
N PHE A 255 -2.03 5.90 -3.17
CA PHE A 255 -2.05 6.86 -2.07
C PHE A 255 -0.66 7.15 -1.51
N SER A 256 -0.20 8.39 -1.61
CA SER A 256 1.02 8.84 -0.91
C SER A 256 0.67 9.29 0.51
N GLN A 257 1.13 8.56 1.52
CA GLN A 257 0.76 8.83 2.92
C GLN A 257 1.27 10.21 3.38
N ALA A 258 2.55 10.52 3.14
CA ALA A 258 3.13 11.82 3.48
C ALA A 258 2.49 12.96 2.67
N GLY A 259 2.19 12.71 1.40
CA GLY A 259 1.52 13.67 0.52
C GLY A 259 0.09 13.98 0.99
N ALA A 260 -0.65 12.96 1.42
CA ALA A 260 -2.00 13.10 1.96
C ALA A 260 -2.01 13.86 3.30
N ASP A 261 -1.07 13.55 4.21
CA ASP A 261 -0.91 14.27 5.48
C ASP A 261 -0.62 15.75 5.27
N ALA A 262 0.27 16.06 4.31
CA ALA A 262 0.54 17.44 3.94
C ALA A 262 -0.70 18.13 3.33
N MET A 263 -1.45 17.44 2.45
CA MET A 263 -2.68 17.96 1.85
C MET A 263 -3.75 18.24 2.91
N GLU A 264 -3.94 17.35 3.89
CA GLU A 264 -4.79 17.57 5.05
C GLU A 264 -4.33 18.81 5.84
N ARG A 265 -3.05 18.87 6.20
CA ARG A 265 -2.51 19.97 7.04
C ARG A 265 -2.56 21.33 6.36
N GLU A 266 -2.36 21.38 5.04
CA GLU A 266 -2.21 22.63 4.28
C GLU A 266 -3.53 23.12 3.69
N GLN A 267 -4.42 22.20 3.33
CA GLN A 267 -5.66 22.51 2.62
C GLN A 267 -6.91 22.20 3.46
N GLY A 268 -6.77 21.49 4.58
CA GLY A 268 -7.88 21.02 5.40
C GLY A 268 -8.69 19.91 4.74
N SER A 269 -8.09 19.17 3.80
CA SER A 269 -8.79 18.15 3.02
C SER A 269 -9.28 16.99 3.88
N GLU A 270 -10.54 16.60 3.67
CA GLU A 270 -11.16 15.46 4.35
C GLU A 270 -10.77 14.13 3.67
N PHE A 271 -10.89 13.02 4.38
CA PHE A 271 -10.43 11.71 3.91
C PHE A 271 -11.03 11.31 2.55
N ARG A 272 -12.28 11.68 2.28
CA ARG A 272 -12.93 11.41 0.98
C ARG A 272 -12.29 12.19 -0.16
N GLU A 273 -11.82 13.40 0.11
CA GLU A 273 -11.13 14.23 -0.87
C GLU A 273 -9.72 13.70 -1.12
N LEU A 274 -9.01 13.31 -0.05
CA LEU A 274 -7.70 12.65 -0.16
C LEU A 274 -7.80 11.38 -1.01
N LEU A 275 -8.76 10.50 -0.73
CA LEU A 275 -8.97 9.27 -1.50
C LEU A 275 -9.31 9.55 -2.96
N LYS A 276 -10.22 10.47 -3.25
CA LYS A 276 -10.58 10.84 -4.64
C LYS A 276 -9.47 11.57 -5.38
N TYR A 277 -8.56 12.21 -4.67
CA TYR A 277 -7.37 12.83 -5.26
C TYR A 277 -6.40 11.78 -5.79
N TYR A 278 -6.06 10.78 -4.97
CA TYR A 278 -5.11 9.73 -5.34
C TYR A 278 -5.70 8.62 -6.22
N PHE A 279 -7.00 8.35 -6.11
CA PHE A 279 -7.70 7.33 -6.89
C PHE A 279 -8.82 7.94 -7.73
N GLN A 280 -8.68 7.99 -9.05
CA GLN A 280 -9.60 8.74 -9.90
C GLN A 280 -10.83 7.91 -10.28
N GLY A 281 -12.01 8.51 -10.05
CA GLY A 281 -13.29 7.89 -10.41
C GLY A 281 -13.78 6.85 -9.41
N ILE A 282 -13.17 6.74 -8.24
CA ILE A 282 -13.66 5.86 -7.18
C ILE A 282 -14.89 6.47 -6.48
N GLU A 283 -15.68 5.58 -5.89
CA GLU A 283 -16.76 5.90 -4.97
C GLU A 283 -16.42 5.36 -3.58
N ILE A 284 -16.79 6.10 -2.54
CA ILE A 284 -16.69 5.62 -1.16
C ILE A 284 -18.07 5.20 -0.71
N VAL A 285 -18.27 3.89 -0.58
CA VAL A 285 -19.55 3.28 -0.25
C VAL A 285 -19.51 2.67 1.13
N LYS A 286 -20.69 2.51 1.74
CA LYS A 286 -20.84 1.77 2.99
C LYS A 286 -21.39 0.39 2.69
N ILE A 287 -20.65 -0.65 3.03
CA ILE A 287 -21.15 -2.02 2.93
C ILE A 287 -22.15 -2.31 4.04
N ALA A 288 -23.18 -3.10 3.73
CA ALA A 288 -24.12 -3.59 4.72
C ALA A 288 -23.51 -4.80 5.45
N GLU A 289 -23.55 -4.79 6.78
CA GLU A 289 -23.30 -5.97 7.60
C GLU A 289 -24.47 -6.96 7.55
#